data_AF-A0A950FXH3-F1
#
_entry.id   AF-A0A950FXH3-F1
#
_cell.length_a   1.000
_cell.length_b   1.000
_cell.length_c   1.000
_cell.angle_alpha   90.00
_cell.angle_beta   90.00
_cell.angle_gamma   90.00
#
_symmetry.space_group_name_H-M   'P 1'
#
loop_
_entity.id
_entity.type
_entity.pdbx_description
1 polymer ?
#
loop_
_entity_poly.entity_id
_entity_poly.type
_entity_poly.pdbx_seq_one_letter_code
_entity_poly.pdbx_strand_id
1 'polypeptide(L)' 'MSLSERAAKAAKIATEPQLYKVCEGCDSIVTRRVATCPSCHGYRFAEDSNVVIEQARILGSREQRSVVTDDLL' A
#
# COMPACT_ATOMS: atom_id res chain seq x y z
N MET A 1 -2.81 0.81 14.48
CA MET A 1 -3.89 0.39 13.56
C MET A 1 -4.19 -1.09 13.82
N SER A 2 -5.44 -1.44 14.07
CA SER A 2 -5.90 -2.82 14.31
C SER A 2 -5.99 -3.64 13.02
N LEU A 3 -6.11 -4.97 13.15
CA LEU A 3 -6.33 -5.88 12.00
C LEU A 3 -7.61 -5.53 11.22
N SER A 4 -8.70 -5.17 11.91
CA SER A 4 -9.96 -4.81 11.24
C SER A 4 -9.86 -3.50 10.46
N GLU A 5 -9.17 -2.50 11.01
CA GLU A 5 -8.87 -1.24 10.33
C GLU A 5 -8.03 -1.46 9.07
N ARG A 6 -7.05 -2.38 9.14
CA ARG A 6 -6.24 -2.76 7.97
C ARG A 6 -7.08 -3.43 6.89
N ALA A 7 -7.91 -4.40 7.26
CA ALA A 7 -8.78 -5.09 6.33
C ALA A 7 -9.75 -4.13 5.63
N ALA A 8 -10.34 -3.19 6.38
CA ALA A 8 -11.23 -2.17 5.82
C ALA A 8 -10.50 -1.25 4.83
N LYS A 9 -9.28 -0.82 5.16
CA LYS A 9 -8.45 0.01 4.27
C LYS A 9 -8.05 -0.75 3.00
N ALA A 10 -7.68 -2.03 3.13
CA ALA A 10 -7.37 -2.90 2.00
C ALA A 10 -8.59 -3.09 1.09
N ALA A 11 -9.78 -3.29 1.65
CA ALA A 11 -11.02 -3.40 0.87
C ALA A 11 -11.29 -2.13 0.07
N LYS A 12 -11.11 -0.94 0.67
CA LYS A 12 -11.25 0.35 -0.04
C LYS A 12 -10.25 0.51 -1.20
N ILE A 13 -9.02 0.03 -1.03
CA ILE A 13 -8.03 0.04 -2.12
C ILE A 13 -8.49 -0.90 -3.25
N ALA A 14 -9.00 -2.08 -2.89
CA ALA A 14 -9.46 -3.07 -3.87
C ALA A 14 -10.71 -2.64 -4.66
N THR A 15 -11.53 -1.71 -4.14
CA THR A 15 -12.69 -1.17 -4.87
C THR A 15 -12.31 -0.14 -5.93
N GLU A 16 -11.20 0.59 -5.74
CA GLU A 16 -10.73 1.64 -6.66
C GLU A 16 -9.22 1.51 -6.95
N PRO A 17 -8.76 0.35 -7.46
CA PRO A 17 -7.33 0.05 -7.60
C PRO A 17 -6.60 1.00 -8.56
N GLN A 18 -7.29 1.58 -9.53
CA GLN A 18 -6.76 2.55 -10.51
C GLN A 18 -6.25 3.85 -9.88
N LEU A 19 -6.60 4.11 -8.61
CA LEU A 19 -6.14 5.28 -7.84
C LEU A 19 -4.83 5.01 -7.09
N TYR A 20 -4.31 3.79 -7.16
CA TYR A 20 -3.15 3.34 -6.41
C TYR A 20 -2.13 2.68 -7.33
N LYS A 21 -0.95 2.43 -6.76
CA LYS A 21 0.14 1.68 -7.38
C LYS A 21 0.99 1.01 -6.32
N VAL A 22 1.65 -0.09 -6.68
CA VAL A 22 2.53 -0.86 -5.78
C VAL A 22 3.97 -0.44 -6.02
N CYS A 23 4.70 -0.07 -4.97
CA CYS A 23 6.12 0.20 -5.08
C CYS A 23 6.91 -1.09 -5.30
N GLU A 24 7.68 -1.18 -6.38
CA GLU A 24 8.48 -2.38 -6.70
C GLU A 24 9.70 -2.57 -5.79
N GLY A 25 10.00 -1.61 -4.91
CA GLY A 25 11.13 -1.69 -3.98
C GLY A 25 10.78 -2.19 -2.59
N CYS A 26 9.54 -1.96 -2.12
CA CYS A 26 9.13 -2.34 -0.76
C CYS A 26 7.70 -2.85 -0.66
N ASP A 27 7.04 -3.08 -1.80
CA ASP A 27 5.67 -3.57 -1.94
C ASP A 27 4.60 -2.73 -1.21
N SER A 28 4.92 -1.49 -0.86
CA SER A 28 3.97 -0.55 -0.28
C SER A 28 2.97 -0.07 -1.33
N ILE A 29 1.69 -0.02 -0.97
CA ILE A 29 0.66 0.60 -1.80
C ILE A 29 0.64 2.10 -1.54
N VAL A 30 0.80 2.88 -2.60
CA VAL A 30 0.76 4.35 -2.55
C VAL A 30 -0.30 4.89 -3.49
N THR A 31 -0.75 6.12 -3.27
CA THR A 31 -1.66 6.79 -4.23
C THR A 31 -0.94 7.07 -5.54
N ARG A 32 -1.65 7.02 -6.66
CA ARG A 32 -1.09 7.15 -8.01
C ARG A 32 -0.25 8.41 -8.24
N ARG A 33 -0.60 9.53 -7.59
CA ARG A 33 0.12 10.82 -7.65
C ARG A 33 1.53 10.82 -7.07
N VAL A 34 1.91 9.79 -6.33
CA VAL A 34 3.20 9.73 -5.63
C VAL A 34 4.33 9.53 -6.64
N ALA A 35 5.30 10.45 -6.69
CA ALA A 35 6.45 10.34 -7.59
C ALA A 35 7.54 9.40 -7.04
N THR A 36 7.73 9.38 -5.72
CA THR A 36 8.72 8.57 -5.01
C THR A 36 8.08 7.94 -3.78
N CYS A 37 8.37 6.67 -3.52
CA CYS A 37 7.77 5.93 -2.42
C CYS A 37 8.21 6.57 -1.09
N PRO A 38 7.29 6.98 -0.21
CA PRO A 38 7.65 7.61 1.05
C PRO A 38 8.30 6.62 2.03
N SER A 39 8.12 5.32 1.83
CA SER A 39 8.65 4.28 2.71
C SER A 39 10.08 3.86 2.37
N CYS A 40 10.47 3.88 1.09
CA CYS A 40 11.80 3.41 0.66
C CYS A 40 12.53 4.34 -0.32
N HIS A 41 11.92 5.47 -0.70
CA HIS A 41 12.43 6.43 -1.67
C HIS A 41 12.65 5.89 -3.10
N GLY A 42 12.19 4.67 -3.40
CA GLY A 42 12.17 4.12 -4.76
C GLY A 42 11.17 4.85 -5.67
N TYR A 43 11.42 4.83 -6.99
CA TYR A 43 10.61 5.53 -7.99
C TYR A 43 9.91 4.60 -9.00
N ARG A 44 10.12 3.28 -8.88
CA ARG A 44 9.48 2.27 -9.73
C ARG A 44 8.20 1.76 -9.10
N PHE A 45 7.15 1.68 -9.91
CA PHE A 45 5.82 1.28 -9.46
C PHE A 45 5.11 0.40 -10.48
N ALA A 46 4.40 -0.61 -10.00
CA ALA A 46 3.42 -1.37 -10.77
C ALA A 46 2.05 -0.66 -10.68
N GLU A 47 1.50 -0.25 -11.83
CA GLU A 47 0.20 0.43 -11.94
C GLU A 47 -0.95 -0.51 -12.34
N ASP A 48 -0.68 -1.80 -12.54
CA ASP A 48 -1.71 -2.78 -12.88
C ASP A 48 -2.72 -2.97 -11.73
N SER A 49 -4.00 -2.80 -12.02
CA SER A 49 -5.07 -2.91 -11.02
C SER A 49 -5.12 -4.27 -10.33
N ASN A 50 -4.83 -5.37 -11.03
CA ASN A 50 -4.82 -6.71 -10.44
C ASN A 50 -3.68 -6.86 -9.43
N VAL A 51 -2.50 -6.30 -9.76
CA VAL A 51 -1.35 -6.28 -8.84
C VAL A 51 -1.69 -5.47 -7.58
N VAL A 52 -2.34 -4.32 -7.73
CA VAL A 52 -2.81 -3.51 -6.59
C VAL A 52 -3.82 -4.26 -5.73
N ILE A 53 -4.82 -4.92 -6.34
CA ILE A 53 -5.84 -5.70 -5.61
C ILE A 53 -5.17 -6.83 -4.82
N GLU A 54 -4.29 -7.59 -5.47
CA GLU A 54 -3.64 -8.73 -4.83
C GLU A 54 -2.77 -8.27 -3.65
N GLN A 55 -2.00 -7.20 -3.86
CA GLN A 55 -1.20 -6.65 -2.77
C GLN A 55 -2.06 -6.07 -1.64
N ALA A 56 -3.22 -5.48 -1.95
CA ALA A 56 -4.14 -5.00 -0.92
C ALA A 56 -4.65 -6.14 -0.05
N ARG A 57 -4.97 -7.31 -0.65
CA ARG A 57 -5.37 -8.51 0.09
C ARG A 57 -4.25 -9.01 1.02
N ILE A 58 -3.02 -9.11 0.49
CA ILE A 58 -1.84 -9.54 1.27
C ILE A 58 -1.59 -8.59 2.45
N LEU A 59 -1.68 -7.29 2.23
CA LEU A 59 -1.47 -6.31 3.29
C LEU A 59 -2.64 -6.31 4.28
N GLY A 60 -3.88 -6.44 3.84
CA GLY A 60 -5.06 -6.45 4.71
C GLY A 60 -5.18 -7.68 5.61
N SER A 61 -4.59 -8.82 5.23
CA SER A 61 -4.72 -10.08 5.96
C SER A 61 -3.75 -10.25 7.14
N ARG A 62 -2.82 -9.31 7.33
CA ARG A 62 -1.78 -9.40 8.37
C ARG A 62 -1.74 -8.17 9.25
N GLU A 63 -0.95 -8.22 10.32
CA GLU A 63 -0.63 -7.03 11.12
C GLU A 63 0.36 -6.11 10.40
N GLN A 64 0.30 -4.82 10.70
CA GLN A 64 1.26 -3.86 10.15
C GLN A 64 2.65 -4.17 10.70
N ARG A 65 3.62 -4.31 9.80
CA ARG A 65 5.04 -4.51 10.14
C ARG A 65 5.96 -3.41 9.60
N SER A 66 5.39 -2.44 8.88
CA SER A 66 6.09 -1.29 8.34
C SER A 66 6.09 -0.15 9.35
N VAL A 67 7.26 0.47 9.53
CA VAL A 67 7.42 1.70 10.30
C VAL A 67 6.87 2.87 9.47
N VAL A 68 6.03 3.70 10.08
CA VAL A 68 5.56 4.97 9.51
C VAL A 68 6.23 6.15 10.24
N THR A 69 6.23 7.34 9.64
CA THR A 69 6.87 8.53 10.22
C THR A 69 6.38 8.85 11.64
N ASP A 70 5.10 8.56 11.93
CA ASP A 70 4.51 8.73 13.26
C ASP A 70 5.12 7.81 14.33
N ASP A 71 5.66 6.65 13.93
CA ASP A 71 6.31 5.71 14.84
C ASP A 71 7.69 6.20 15.34
N LEU A 72 8.22 7.28 14.75
CA LEU A 72 9.55 7.82 15.05
C LEU A 72 9.52 9.08 15.93
N LEU A 73 8.32 9.49 16.39
CA LEU A 73 8.09 10.68 17.22
C LEU A 73 7.90 10.32 18.69
#